data_AF-A0A375C627-F1
#
_entry.id   AF-A0A375C627-F1
#
_cell.length_a   1.000
_cell.length_b   1.000
_cell.length_c   1.000
_cell.angle_alpha   90.00
_cell.angle_beta   90.00
_cell.angle_gamma   90.00
#
_symmetry.space_group_name_H-M   'P 1'
#
loop_
_entity.id
_entity.type
_entity.pdbx_description
1 polymer ?
#
loop_
_entity_poly.entity_id
_entity_poly.type
_entity_poly.pdbx_seq_one_letter_code
_entity_poly.pdbx_strand_id
1 'polypeptide(L)'
;MIQDDKAQSRHCLVIFDNQVERPACAQPNIRFHRSDATEREDAIDHWWLQAAAGTNAVTVASWDYKSLAATGADAGSESLGEWPTLESFETRGTYRYPDADAARRAAQLRAQAHEGRYLRYEGEGSVRALGAGERFTLTGHFDTAANEFVTLAVCHEAANNLGAEVALLLGLPDIEAGSYRNRFEAVRANAPIVPAYTPKPTAPEGQPAIVIAEGGAPLSTERDHRVRVRLPWLRAPMADPSADTAADPAQDDLTQVTAWVRVATAAAGPNWGAHHLPRAGTEVMLTYLDGDIDRPMVVAQLHNEQDALPWPATEAPLNTALSGWHSHNFSDGGYNQWVVDDNTGQPRMRLASSAADTQLNLGYVIAQAPNSGERGAWRGTGAELRTDAWAIVRDWEHVSGQRRKIEKSR
;
A
#
# COMPACT_ATOMS: atom_id res chain seq x y z
N MET A 1 10.31 -32.09 -14.16
CA MET A 1 10.03 -31.12 -15.22
C MET A 1 9.28 -31.85 -16.34
N ILE A 2 8.07 -31.41 -16.67
CA ILE A 2 7.39 -31.83 -17.91
C ILE A 2 7.79 -30.79 -18.94
N GLN A 3 8.58 -31.20 -19.93
CA GLN A 3 9.07 -30.33 -20.99
C GLN A 3 8.05 -30.39 -22.13
N ASP A 4 7.36 -29.28 -22.40
CA ASP A 4 6.44 -29.16 -23.52
C ASP A 4 7.24 -28.68 -24.75
N ASP A 5 7.42 -29.56 -25.73
CA ASP A 5 8.28 -29.40 -26.92
C ASP A 5 7.80 -28.29 -27.89
N LYS A 6 6.77 -27.51 -27.53
CA LYS A 6 6.20 -26.44 -28.36
C LYS A 6 6.58 -25.01 -27.97
N ALA A 7 7.31 -24.80 -26.88
CA ALA A 7 7.73 -23.45 -26.47
C ALA A 7 8.93 -22.94 -27.30
N GLN A 8 8.78 -21.82 -28.01
CA GLN A 8 9.87 -21.13 -28.73
C GLN A 8 10.98 -20.62 -27.81
N SER A 9 10.72 -20.45 -26.51
CA SER A 9 11.73 -20.03 -25.54
C SER A 9 12.43 -21.24 -24.91
N ARG A 10 13.76 -21.28 -25.04
CA ARG A 10 14.62 -22.28 -24.38
C ARG A 10 15.08 -21.88 -22.98
N HIS A 11 14.76 -20.67 -22.52
CA HIS A 11 15.11 -20.20 -21.18
C HIS A 11 13.90 -20.26 -20.24
N CYS A 12 14.17 -20.52 -18.96
CA CYS A 12 13.16 -20.65 -17.91
C CYS A 12 13.56 -19.79 -16.72
N LEU A 13 12.64 -18.94 -16.23
CA LEU A 13 12.81 -18.27 -14.94
C LEU A 13 12.55 -19.28 -13.83
N VAL A 14 13.56 -19.54 -13.00
CA VAL A 14 13.44 -20.41 -11.84
C VAL A 14 13.27 -19.56 -10.59
N ILE A 15 12.12 -19.70 -9.93
CA ILE A 15 11.85 -19.12 -8.60
C ILE A 15 12.14 -20.21 -7.56
N PHE A 16 12.98 -19.90 -6.58
CA PHE A 16 13.37 -20.84 -5.53
C PHE A 16 13.41 -20.14 -4.16
N ASP A 17 13.40 -20.93 -3.09
CA ASP A 17 13.73 -20.49 -1.75
C ASP A 17 14.96 -21.25 -1.20
N ASN A 18 15.36 -20.96 0.04
CA ASN A 18 16.52 -21.60 0.69
C ASN A 18 16.24 -23.02 1.22
N GLN A 19 15.03 -23.57 1.05
CA GLN A 19 14.69 -24.94 1.45
C GLN A 19 14.92 -25.95 0.32
N VAL A 20 14.97 -25.48 -0.93
CA VAL A 20 15.21 -26.31 -2.11
C VAL A 20 16.70 -26.52 -2.32
N GLU A 21 17.11 -27.78 -2.53
CA GLU A 21 18.47 -28.10 -2.93
C GLU A 21 18.80 -27.50 -4.30
N ARG A 22 19.93 -26.78 -4.37
CA ARG A 22 20.39 -26.13 -5.59
C ARG A 22 20.93 -27.18 -6.57
N PRO A 23 20.59 -27.08 -7.88
CA PRO A 23 21.10 -28.02 -8.88
C PRO A 23 22.63 -27.92 -8.98
N ALA A 24 23.29 -29.03 -9.27
CA ALA A 24 24.71 -29.00 -9.60
C ALA A 24 24.92 -28.46 -11.02
N CYS A 25 25.99 -27.70 -11.24
CA CYS A 25 26.39 -27.30 -12.59
C CYS A 25 26.87 -28.53 -13.38
N ALA A 26 26.95 -28.40 -14.71
CA ALA A 26 27.29 -29.52 -15.59
C ALA A 26 28.69 -30.12 -15.32
N GLN A 27 29.62 -29.31 -14.77
CA GLN A 27 30.92 -29.76 -14.28
C GLN A 27 30.97 -29.59 -12.75
N PRO A 28 30.42 -30.53 -11.96
CA PRO A 28 30.19 -30.35 -10.54
C PRO A 28 31.48 -30.34 -9.71
N ASN A 29 32.57 -30.94 -10.19
CA ASN A 29 33.88 -30.90 -9.54
C ASN A 29 34.83 -30.08 -10.41
N ILE A 30 35.29 -28.95 -9.88
CA ILE A 30 36.14 -28.01 -10.60
C ILE A 30 37.49 -27.94 -9.90
N ARG A 31 38.57 -28.09 -10.66
CA ARG A 31 39.92 -28.05 -10.13
C ARG A 31 40.40 -26.61 -10.02
N PHE A 32 41.03 -26.29 -8.89
CA PHE A 32 41.88 -25.12 -8.75
C PHE A 32 43.24 -25.44 -9.37
N HIS A 33 43.49 -24.92 -10.57
CA HIS A 33 44.63 -25.29 -11.40
C HIS A 33 44.90 -24.19 -12.43
N ARG A 34 46.11 -24.15 -12.98
CA ARG A 34 46.40 -23.28 -14.13
C ARG A 34 45.42 -23.56 -15.28
N SER A 35 45.02 -22.51 -15.97
CA SER A 35 44.27 -22.58 -17.23
C SER A 35 45.25 -22.47 -18.40
N ASP A 36 45.34 -23.51 -19.23
CA ASP A 36 46.24 -23.57 -20.40
C ASP A 36 45.55 -24.35 -21.53
N ALA A 37 45.86 -24.02 -22.79
CA ALA A 37 45.27 -24.67 -23.97
C ALA A 37 45.53 -26.19 -24.04
N THR A 38 46.53 -26.70 -23.32
CA THR A 38 46.86 -28.12 -23.22
C THR A 38 46.07 -28.89 -22.17
N GLU A 39 45.33 -28.18 -21.30
CA GLU A 39 44.50 -28.80 -20.27
C GLU A 39 43.22 -29.42 -20.87
N ARG A 40 42.84 -30.59 -20.37
CA ARG A 40 41.69 -31.35 -20.89
C ARG A 40 40.34 -30.93 -20.32
N GLU A 41 40.35 -30.20 -19.21
CA GLU A 41 39.17 -29.80 -18.45
C GLU A 41 39.29 -28.32 -18.10
N ASP A 42 38.15 -27.64 -18.04
CA ASP A 42 38.12 -26.27 -17.58
C ASP A 42 38.44 -26.20 -16.08
N ALA A 43 39.12 -25.13 -15.66
CA ALA A 43 39.62 -24.96 -14.30
C ALA A 43 39.39 -23.54 -13.78
N ILE A 44 39.43 -23.39 -12.46
CA ILE A 44 39.52 -22.11 -11.76
C ILE A 44 40.99 -21.84 -11.50
N ASP A 45 41.52 -20.71 -11.98
CA ASP A 45 42.93 -20.35 -11.84
C ASP A 45 43.17 -19.24 -10.80
N HIS A 46 42.14 -18.45 -10.49
CA HIS A 46 42.15 -17.48 -9.39
C HIS A 46 40.95 -17.70 -8.48
N TRP A 47 41.18 -17.60 -7.18
CA TRP A 47 40.17 -17.78 -6.15
C TRP A 47 40.49 -16.92 -4.94
N TRP A 48 39.54 -16.10 -4.48
CA TRP A 48 39.73 -15.30 -3.28
C TRP A 48 38.42 -15.09 -2.52
N LEU A 49 38.55 -14.82 -1.23
CA LEU A 49 37.44 -14.46 -0.34
C LEU A 49 37.43 -12.95 -0.14
N GLN A 50 36.31 -12.33 -0.45
CA GLN A 50 36.00 -10.96 -0.06
C GLN A 50 35.16 -10.98 1.21
N ALA A 51 35.67 -10.29 2.23
CA ALA A 51 34.99 -10.08 3.50
C ALA A 51 34.57 -8.62 3.67
N ALA A 52 33.34 -8.36 4.11
CA ALA A 52 32.81 -7.02 4.35
C ALA A 52 32.08 -6.91 5.69
N ALA A 53 32.19 -5.74 6.31
CA ALA A 53 31.47 -5.35 7.52
C ALA A 53 30.06 -4.83 7.18
N GLY A 54 29.07 -5.09 8.03
CA GLY A 54 27.76 -4.44 7.90
C GLY A 54 26.75 -4.83 8.98
N THR A 55 25.48 -4.54 8.71
CA THR A 55 24.31 -4.74 9.59
C THR A 55 24.12 -6.18 10.10
N ASN A 56 24.67 -6.53 11.26
CA ASN A 56 24.62 -7.89 11.80
C ASN A 56 23.44 -8.14 12.76
N ALA A 57 22.58 -7.15 12.98
CA ALA A 57 21.32 -7.30 13.69
C ALA A 57 20.21 -6.53 12.98
N VAL A 58 19.02 -7.12 12.89
CA VAL A 58 17.83 -6.50 12.29
C VAL A 58 16.67 -6.63 13.26
N THR A 59 16.04 -5.51 13.57
CA THR A 59 14.81 -5.45 14.36
C THR A 59 13.71 -4.81 13.54
N VAL A 60 12.55 -5.46 13.47
CA VAL A 60 11.37 -4.95 12.79
C VAL A 60 10.19 -4.87 13.74
N ALA A 61 9.39 -3.82 13.63
CA ALA A 61 8.14 -3.69 14.36
C ALA A 61 7.11 -2.91 13.55
N SER A 62 5.84 -3.09 13.89
CA SER A 62 4.73 -2.41 13.22
C SER A 62 3.55 -2.26 14.18
N TRP A 63 2.97 -1.07 14.26
CA TRP A 63 1.77 -0.82 15.06
C TRP A 63 0.52 -1.43 14.42
N ASP A 64 -0.24 -2.23 15.15
CA ASP A 64 -1.55 -2.75 14.70
C ASP A 64 -2.70 -2.10 15.46
N TYR A 65 -3.56 -1.40 14.73
CA TYR A 65 -4.72 -0.71 15.31
C TYR A 65 -5.81 -1.69 15.80
N LYS A 66 -5.83 -2.94 15.32
CA LYS A 66 -6.84 -3.93 15.71
C LYS A 66 -6.59 -4.46 17.12
N SER A 67 -5.32 -4.64 17.47
CA SER A 67 -4.87 -5.07 18.80
C SER A 67 -4.43 -3.92 19.71
N LEU A 68 -4.20 -2.72 19.15
CA LEU A 68 -3.59 -1.58 19.84
C LEU A 68 -2.22 -1.91 20.45
N ALA A 69 -1.43 -2.69 19.71
CA ALA A 69 -0.10 -3.12 20.10
C ALA A 69 0.83 -3.17 18.89
N ALA A 70 2.14 -3.15 19.14
CA ALA A 70 3.13 -3.36 18.10
C ALA A 70 3.44 -4.86 17.96
N THR A 71 3.43 -5.37 16.73
CA THR A 71 3.96 -6.69 16.39
C THR A 71 5.35 -6.53 15.80
N GLY A 72 6.33 -7.20 16.39
CA GLY A 72 7.73 -7.10 15.96
C GLY A 72 8.54 -8.33 16.31
N ALA A 73 9.74 -8.38 15.75
CA ALA A 73 10.73 -9.42 15.99
C ALA A 73 12.14 -8.91 15.62
N ASP A 74 13.14 -9.55 16.18
CA ASP A 74 14.55 -9.34 15.86
C ASP A 74 15.17 -10.61 15.25
N ALA A 75 16.28 -10.42 14.53
CA ALA A 75 17.14 -11.46 14.02
C ALA A 75 18.58 -10.95 13.92
N GLY A 76 19.55 -11.75 14.36
CA GLY A 76 20.97 -11.47 14.25
C GLY A 76 21.67 -12.43 13.29
N SER A 77 22.86 -12.03 12.83
CA SER A 77 23.80 -12.92 12.14
C SER A 77 24.71 -13.58 13.16
N GLU A 78 24.80 -14.91 13.13
CA GLU A 78 25.72 -15.69 13.98
C GLU A 78 27.10 -15.87 13.31
N SER A 79 27.23 -15.52 12.02
CA SER A 79 28.34 -15.92 11.17
C SER A 79 29.60 -15.05 11.28
N LEU A 80 29.56 -13.93 12.00
CA LEU A 80 30.65 -12.95 11.99
C LEU A 80 31.68 -13.06 13.13
N GLY A 81 31.47 -13.86 14.18
CA GLY A 81 32.38 -13.87 15.34
C GLY A 81 32.25 -12.58 16.19
N GLU A 82 33.32 -12.13 16.84
CA GLU A 82 33.30 -10.96 17.77
C GLU A 82 33.31 -9.61 17.03
N TRP A 83 32.23 -9.32 16.30
CA TRP A 83 32.01 -7.99 15.71
C TRP A 83 31.08 -7.17 16.60
N PRO A 84 31.24 -5.83 16.65
CA PRO A 84 30.27 -4.98 17.34
C PRO A 84 28.89 -5.12 16.67
N THR A 85 27.83 -5.02 17.46
CA THR A 85 26.47 -5.03 16.95
C THR A 85 26.21 -3.76 16.14
N LEU A 86 25.92 -3.92 14.86
CA LEU A 86 25.50 -2.89 13.92
C LEU A 86 24.02 -3.16 13.58
N GLU A 87 23.14 -2.61 14.39
CA GLU A 87 21.70 -2.86 14.28
C GLU A 87 21.04 -1.99 13.19
N SER A 88 20.14 -2.60 12.41
CA SER A 88 19.13 -1.91 11.62
C SER A 88 17.76 -2.08 12.27
N PHE A 89 17.14 -0.97 12.66
CA PHE A 89 15.85 -0.95 13.35
C PHE A 89 14.78 -0.26 12.47
N GLU A 90 13.68 -0.95 12.13
CA GLU A 90 12.59 -0.41 11.31
C GLU A 90 11.22 -0.60 11.98
N THR A 91 10.50 0.50 12.20
CA THR A 91 9.15 0.50 12.79
C THR A 91 8.04 0.94 11.83
N ARG A 92 8.36 1.08 10.54
CA ARG A 92 7.45 1.64 9.52
C ARG A 92 6.48 0.59 8.98
N GLY A 93 5.33 1.10 8.51
CA GLY A 93 4.31 0.31 7.84
C GLY A 93 3.35 -0.26 8.87
N THR A 94 2.26 0.46 9.14
CA THR A 94 1.23 0.09 10.12
C THR A 94 0.59 -1.27 9.77
N TYR A 95 0.30 -2.12 10.76
CA TYR A 95 -0.23 -3.50 10.65
C TYR A 95 0.46 -4.35 9.56
N ARG A 96 1.75 -4.15 9.32
CA ARG A 96 2.50 -4.82 8.26
C ARG A 96 2.63 -6.32 8.49
N TYR A 97 2.73 -6.72 9.75
CA TYR A 97 2.87 -8.11 10.15
C TYR A 97 1.55 -8.61 10.75
N PRO A 98 0.93 -9.66 10.18
CA PRO A 98 -0.30 -10.23 10.74
C PRO A 98 -0.07 -10.88 12.11
N ASP A 99 1.14 -11.37 12.37
CA ASP A 99 1.53 -12.04 13.60
C ASP A 99 3.06 -11.95 13.83
N ALA A 100 3.52 -12.46 14.97
CA ALA A 100 4.94 -12.47 15.35
C ALA A 100 5.80 -13.39 14.46
N ASP A 101 5.22 -14.44 13.87
CA ASP A 101 5.96 -15.37 13.00
C ASP A 101 6.26 -14.73 11.64
N ALA A 102 5.32 -13.94 11.11
CA ALA A 102 5.52 -13.12 9.93
C ALA A 102 6.59 -12.03 10.18
N ALA A 103 6.56 -11.38 11.35
CA ALA A 103 7.61 -10.42 11.73
C ALA A 103 8.99 -11.09 11.83
N ARG A 104 9.08 -12.26 12.49
CA ARG A 104 10.33 -13.02 12.62
C ARG A 104 10.88 -13.45 11.28
N ARG A 105 10.03 -13.94 10.38
CA ARG A 105 10.43 -14.30 9.01
C ARG A 105 10.97 -13.10 8.25
N ALA A 106 10.33 -11.94 8.37
CA ALA A 106 10.80 -10.71 7.72
C ALA A 106 12.15 -10.24 8.29
N ALA A 107 12.34 -10.27 9.61
CA ALA A 107 13.62 -9.96 10.25
C ALA A 107 14.72 -10.92 9.80
N GLN A 108 14.43 -12.23 9.81
CA GLN A 108 15.37 -13.27 9.36
C GLN A 108 15.78 -13.10 7.90
N LEU A 109 14.84 -12.89 6.97
CA LEU A 109 15.17 -12.69 5.56
C LEU A 109 16.02 -11.42 5.35
N ARG A 110 15.74 -10.33 6.08
CA ARG A 110 16.55 -9.12 6.03
C ARG A 110 17.96 -9.35 6.58
N ALA A 111 18.08 -10.02 7.72
CA ALA A 111 19.37 -10.39 8.30
C ALA A 111 20.18 -11.27 7.35
N GLN A 112 19.56 -12.29 6.73
CA GLN A 112 20.19 -13.14 5.72
C GLN A 112 20.60 -12.37 4.46
N ALA A 113 19.82 -11.39 4.01
CA ALA A 113 20.17 -10.54 2.87
C ALA A 113 21.39 -9.65 3.15
N HIS A 114 21.55 -9.18 4.39
CA HIS A 114 22.76 -8.49 4.83
C HIS A 114 23.93 -9.47 4.93
N GLU A 115 23.73 -10.62 5.57
CA GLU A 115 24.75 -11.64 5.79
C GLU A 115 25.34 -12.19 4.49
N GLY A 116 24.50 -12.38 3.47
CA GLY A 116 24.96 -12.81 2.16
C GLY A 116 26.07 -11.93 1.60
N ARG A 117 26.14 -10.64 1.97
CA ARG A 117 27.15 -9.70 1.47
C ARG A 117 28.46 -9.71 2.27
N TYR A 118 28.51 -10.38 3.42
CA TYR A 118 29.69 -10.36 4.27
C TYR A 118 30.80 -11.23 3.76
N LEU A 119 30.47 -12.39 3.22
CA LEU A 119 31.44 -13.35 2.71
C LEU A 119 31.06 -13.74 1.29
N ARG A 120 31.81 -13.20 0.32
CA ARG A 120 31.69 -13.54 -1.09
C ARG A 120 32.96 -14.18 -1.58
N TYR A 121 32.83 -15.25 -2.32
CA TYR A 121 33.95 -15.88 -2.99
C TYR A 121 33.97 -15.40 -4.43
N GLU A 122 35.10 -14.91 -4.89
CA GLU A 122 35.28 -14.52 -6.28
C GLU A 122 36.28 -15.48 -6.94
N GLY A 123 36.00 -15.80 -8.20
CA GLY A 123 36.85 -16.67 -8.98
C GLY A 123 36.97 -16.22 -10.42
N GLU A 124 38.08 -16.64 -11.02
CA GLU A 124 38.31 -16.53 -12.46
C GLU A 124 38.82 -17.86 -13.01
N GLY A 125 38.54 -18.10 -14.28
CA GLY A 125 39.03 -19.30 -14.96
C GLY A 125 38.42 -19.48 -16.34
N SER A 126 38.38 -20.74 -16.78
CA SER A 126 37.90 -21.13 -18.12
C SER A 126 36.62 -21.96 -18.09
N VAL A 127 35.91 -22.04 -16.95
CA VAL A 127 34.78 -22.96 -16.75
C VAL A 127 33.53 -22.54 -17.51
N ARG A 128 33.24 -23.19 -18.63
CA ARG A 128 32.05 -22.91 -19.45
C ARG A 128 30.75 -23.40 -18.83
N ALA A 129 30.84 -24.38 -17.94
CA ALA A 129 29.70 -25.03 -17.32
C ALA A 129 29.08 -24.26 -16.14
N LEU A 130 29.67 -23.14 -15.69
CA LEU A 130 29.14 -22.38 -14.56
C LEU A 130 27.83 -21.66 -14.95
N GLY A 131 26.74 -22.01 -14.26
CA GLY A 131 25.48 -21.27 -14.28
C GLY A 131 25.19 -20.59 -12.94
N ALA A 132 24.54 -19.43 -12.97
CA ALA A 132 24.05 -18.77 -11.77
C ALA A 132 22.95 -19.62 -11.09
N GLY A 133 23.03 -19.74 -9.77
CA GLY A 133 22.15 -20.59 -8.95
C GLY A 133 22.58 -22.06 -8.86
N GLU A 134 23.67 -22.45 -9.53
CA GLU A 134 24.15 -23.84 -9.55
C GLU A 134 25.31 -24.09 -8.57
N ARG A 135 25.40 -25.32 -8.06
CA ARG A 135 26.44 -25.78 -7.14
C ARG A 135 27.67 -26.31 -7.88
N PHE A 136 28.84 -26.12 -7.26
CA PHE A 136 30.07 -26.81 -7.62
C PHE A 136 30.93 -27.07 -6.40
N THR A 137 31.85 -28.03 -6.54
CA THR A 137 32.87 -28.39 -5.56
C THR A 137 34.24 -27.98 -6.09
N LEU A 138 34.91 -27.07 -5.39
CA LEU A 138 36.30 -26.67 -5.66
C LEU A 138 37.26 -27.72 -5.11
N THR A 139 38.14 -28.24 -5.96
CA THR A 139 39.11 -29.28 -5.61
C THR A 139 40.54 -28.80 -5.88
N GLY A 140 41.53 -29.28 -5.14
CA GLY A 140 42.94 -28.90 -5.37
C GLY A 140 43.35 -27.51 -4.85
N HIS A 141 42.41 -26.74 -4.28
CA HIS A 141 42.73 -25.52 -3.55
C HIS A 141 43.36 -25.84 -2.18
N PHE A 142 44.29 -25.01 -1.70
CA PHE A 142 45.03 -25.26 -0.47
C PHE A 142 44.15 -25.13 0.79
N ASP A 143 43.14 -24.25 0.75
CA ASP A 143 42.10 -24.18 1.76
C ASP A 143 41.04 -25.26 1.48
N THR A 144 40.99 -26.25 2.37
CA THR A 144 40.07 -27.39 2.30
C THR A 144 38.93 -27.31 3.31
N ALA A 145 38.84 -26.22 4.10
CA ALA A 145 37.84 -26.06 5.15
C ALA A 145 36.42 -25.86 4.59
N ALA A 146 36.30 -25.29 3.39
CA ALA A 146 35.07 -25.20 2.63
C ALA A 146 35.37 -25.42 1.14
N ASN A 147 34.72 -26.40 0.53
CA ASN A 147 34.92 -26.75 -0.87
C ASN A 147 33.63 -26.72 -1.71
N GLU A 148 32.45 -26.64 -1.11
CA GLU A 148 31.18 -26.55 -1.84
C GLU A 148 30.64 -25.13 -1.91
N PHE A 149 30.29 -24.70 -3.11
CA PHE A 149 29.86 -23.34 -3.41
C PHE A 149 28.63 -23.31 -4.32
N VAL A 150 27.91 -22.20 -4.30
CA VAL A 150 26.85 -21.84 -5.26
C VAL A 150 27.27 -20.58 -5.98
N THR A 151 27.25 -20.62 -7.30
CA THR A 151 27.56 -19.46 -8.15
C THR A 151 26.38 -18.49 -8.15
N LEU A 152 26.62 -17.20 -7.89
CA LEU A 152 25.59 -16.16 -7.86
C LEU A 152 25.49 -15.40 -9.18
N ALA A 153 26.64 -15.13 -9.79
CA ALA A 153 26.75 -14.41 -11.05
C ALA A 153 27.97 -14.91 -11.81
N VAL A 154 27.87 -14.94 -13.13
CA VAL A 154 28.98 -15.28 -14.03
C VAL A 154 29.02 -14.24 -15.15
N CYS A 155 30.17 -13.63 -15.34
CA CYS A 155 30.50 -12.85 -16.52
C CYS A 155 31.32 -13.75 -17.45
N HIS A 156 30.82 -13.98 -18.66
CA HIS A 156 31.48 -14.77 -19.68
C HIS A 156 32.15 -13.85 -20.69
N GLU A 157 33.44 -14.05 -20.93
CA GLU A 157 34.22 -13.29 -21.89
C GLU A 157 34.81 -14.25 -22.93
N ALA A 158 34.46 -14.06 -24.20
CA ALA A 158 34.85 -14.97 -25.28
C ALA A 158 35.29 -14.20 -26.52
N ALA A 159 36.45 -14.55 -27.07
CA ALA A 159 36.93 -14.01 -28.33
C ALA A 159 36.82 -15.08 -29.43
N ASN A 160 36.20 -14.72 -30.55
CA ASN A 160 36.10 -15.60 -31.72
C ASN A 160 37.44 -15.62 -32.48
N ASN A 161 37.73 -16.71 -33.18
CA ASN A 161 38.86 -16.83 -34.11
C ASN A 161 38.57 -16.24 -35.51
N LEU A 162 37.32 -15.84 -35.79
CA LEU A 162 36.97 -15.16 -37.05
C LEU A 162 37.57 -13.75 -37.11
N GLY A 163 38.43 -13.49 -38.10
CA GLY A 163 38.90 -12.14 -38.42
C GLY A 163 40.08 -11.64 -37.58
N ALA A 164 41.00 -12.53 -37.18
CA ALA A 164 42.22 -12.19 -36.42
C ALA A 164 43.00 -10.99 -36.99
N GLU A 165 42.97 -10.77 -38.31
CA GLU A 165 43.60 -9.61 -38.96
C GLU A 165 42.91 -8.26 -38.64
N VAL A 166 41.58 -8.24 -38.51
CA VAL A 166 40.80 -7.00 -38.24
C VAL A 166 40.87 -6.62 -36.76
N ALA A 167 40.85 -7.60 -35.86
CA ALA A 167 41.01 -7.37 -34.43
C ALA A 167 42.42 -6.83 -34.09
N LEU A 168 43.46 -7.33 -34.77
CA LEU A 168 44.83 -6.80 -34.66
C LEU A 168 44.93 -5.35 -35.16
N LEU A 169 44.18 -5.00 -36.22
CA LEU A 169 44.15 -3.66 -36.81
C LEU A 169 43.42 -2.63 -35.92
N LEU A 170 42.44 -3.08 -35.14
CA LEU A 170 41.63 -2.24 -34.25
C LEU A 170 42.26 -2.04 -32.85
N GLY A 171 43.36 -2.73 -32.55
CA GLY A 171 44.09 -2.55 -31.29
C GLY A 171 43.25 -2.88 -30.06
N LEU A 172 42.34 -3.86 -30.15
CA LEU A 172 41.51 -4.38 -29.06
C LEU A 172 42.16 -5.66 -28.52
N PRO A 173 43.04 -5.60 -27.49
CA PRO A 173 43.92 -6.71 -27.11
C PRO A 173 43.47 -7.45 -25.85
N ASP A 174 42.26 -7.20 -25.35
CA ASP A 174 41.91 -7.61 -23.98
C ASP A 174 41.81 -9.14 -23.82
N ILE A 175 41.55 -9.89 -24.90
CA ILE A 175 41.41 -11.36 -24.88
C ILE A 175 42.01 -11.96 -26.17
N GLU A 176 42.85 -13.00 -26.02
CA GLU A 176 43.48 -13.70 -27.15
C GLU A 176 42.43 -14.33 -28.08
N ALA A 177 42.64 -14.26 -29.40
CA ALA A 177 41.69 -14.82 -30.36
C ALA A 177 41.44 -16.32 -30.13
N GLY A 178 40.17 -16.72 -30.07
CA GLY A 178 39.78 -18.10 -29.80
C GLY A 178 39.86 -18.51 -28.32
N SER A 179 40.06 -17.55 -27.40
CA SER A 179 40.07 -17.83 -25.97
C SER A 179 38.74 -17.50 -25.29
N TYR A 180 38.55 -18.10 -24.10
CA TYR A 180 37.39 -17.92 -23.25
C TYR A 180 37.87 -17.78 -21.80
N ARG A 181 37.30 -16.82 -21.09
CA ARG A 181 37.49 -16.59 -19.66
C ARG A 181 36.15 -16.31 -19.01
N ASN A 182 36.05 -16.57 -17.72
CA ASN A 182 34.96 -16.05 -16.91
C ASN A 182 35.49 -15.40 -15.64
N ARG A 183 34.66 -14.52 -15.10
CA ARG A 183 34.72 -14.02 -13.72
C ARG A 183 33.39 -14.33 -13.07
N PHE A 184 33.41 -14.84 -11.85
CA PHE A 184 32.18 -15.20 -11.16
C PHE A 184 32.23 -14.90 -9.66
N GLU A 185 31.04 -14.72 -9.10
CA GLU A 185 30.81 -14.55 -7.68
C GLU A 185 30.10 -15.79 -7.14
N ALA A 186 30.46 -16.24 -5.95
CA ALA A 186 29.91 -17.41 -5.31
C ALA A 186 29.75 -17.21 -3.79
N VAL A 187 28.93 -18.07 -3.20
CA VAL A 187 28.78 -18.24 -1.74
C VAL A 187 28.96 -19.69 -1.36
N ARG A 188 29.17 -19.99 -0.07
CA ARG A 188 29.15 -21.38 0.40
C ARG A 188 27.82 -22.05 0.07
N ALA A 189 27.83 -23.34 -0.21
CA ALA A 189 26.62 -24.06 -0.62
C ALA A 189 25.49 -24.04 0.41
N ASN A 190 25.79 -23.89 1.70
CA ASN A 190 24.82 -23.78 2.79
C ASN A 190 24.44 -22.33 3.14
N ALA A 191 25.04 -21.33 2.51
CA ALA A 191 24.73 -19.94 2.78
C ALA A 191 23.35 -19.59 2.20
N PRO A 192 22.47 -18.89 2.96
CA PRO A 192 21.19 -18.45 2.45
C PRO A 192 21.38 -17.42 1.34
N ILE A 193 20.65 -17.58 0.24
CA ILE A 193 20.62 -16.62 -0.87
C ILE A 193 19.32 -15.83 -0.76
N VAL A 194 19.42 -14.61 -0.26
CA VAL A 194 18.26 -13.71 -0.13
C VAL A 194 18.57 -12.40 -0.85
N PRO A 195 17.68 -11.92 -1.74
CA PRO A 195 17.89 -10.65 -2.43
C PRO A 195 17.92 -9.48 -1.45
N ALA A 196 18.55 -8.40 -1.86
CA ALA A 196 18.54 -7.15 -1.12
C ALA A 196 17.09 -6.70 -0.83
N TYR A 197 16.81 -6.30 0.40
CA TYR A 197 15.53 -5.70 0.73
C TYR A 197 15.32 -4.44 -0.10
N THR A 198 14.24 -4.42 -0.88
CA THR A 198 13.82 -3.26 -1.66
C THR A 198 12.57 -2.68 -0.99
N PRO A 199 12.62 -1.42 -0.51
CA PRO A 199 11.44 -0.76 0.04
C PRO A 199 10.29 -0.71 -0.98
N LYS A 200 9.06 -0.75 -0.49
CA LYS A 200 7.89 -0.54 -1.36
C LYS A 200 7.88 0.89 -1.91
N PRO A 201 7.22 1.11 -3.08
CA PRO A 201 6.89 2.45 -3.51
C PRO A 201 6.08 3.20 -2.44
N THR A 202 6.26 4.52 -2.37
CA THR A 202 5.60 5.38 -1.38
C THR A 202 4.60 6.33 -2.03
N ALA A 203 3.51 6.65 -1.34
CA ALA A 203 2.60 7.75 -1.67
C ALA A 203 2.58 8.77 -0.52
N PRO A 204 3.53 9.71 -0.47
CA PRO A 204 3.62 10.67 0.64
C PRO A 204 2.52 11.75 0.61
N GLU A 205 1.84 11.92 -0.53
CA GLU A 205 0.83 12.94 -0.74
C GLU A 205 -0.60 12.40 -0.58
N GLY A 206 -1.54 13.30 -0.30
CA GLY A 206 -2.95 12.95 -0.26
C GLY A 206 -3.51 12.67 -1.65
N GLN A 207 -4.44 11.72 -1.74
CA GLN A 207 -5.07 11.35 -3.00
C GLN A 207 -6.60 11.39 -2.91
N PRO A 208 -7.32 12.02 -3.87
CA PRO A 208 -8.78 11.94 -3.92
C PRO A 208 -9.23 10.53 -4.31
N ALA A 209 -10.37 10.10 -3.76
CA ALA A 209 -11.05 8.86 -4.10
C ALA A 209 -12.56 9.03 -3.99
N ILE A 210 -13.32 8.14 -4.61
CA ILE A 210 -14.79 8.15 -4.55
C ILE A 210 -15.25 6.96 -3.71
N VAL A 211 -16.15 7.18 -2.75
CA VAL A 211 -16.72 6.09 -1.96
C VAL A 211 -17.68 5.26 -2.82
N ILE A 212 -17.59 3.93 -2.70
CA ILE A 212 -18.43 2.97 -3.41
C ILE A 212 -19.20 2.08 -2.42
N ALA A 213 -20.30 1.50 -2.88
CA ALA A 213 -21.15 0.62 -2.09
C ALA A 213 -21.70 -0.52 -2.95
N GLU A 214 -22.03 -1.64 -2.30
CA GLU A 214 -22.51 -2.85 -2.95
C GLU A 214 -24.00 -2.73 -3.32
N GLY A 215 -24.37 -3.23 -4.52
CA GLY A 215 -25.79 -3.40 -4.91
C GLY A 215 -26.61 -2.10 -4.94
N GLY A 216 -25.97 -0.96 -5.23
CA GLY A 216 -26.65 0.35 -5.25
C GLY A 216 -27.04 0.89 -3.88
N ALA A 217 -26.54 0.30 -2.78
CA ALA A 217 -26.82 0.79 -1.44
C ALA A 217 -26.23 2.20 -1.22
N PRO A 218 -26.85 3.05 -0.38
CA PRO A 218 -26.30 4.37 -0.04
C PRO A 218 -24.95 4.31 0.70
N LEU A 219 -24.69 3.22 1.41
CA LEU A 219 -23.45 2.99 2.17
C LEU A 219 -23.26 1.49 2.41
N SER A 220 -22.04 1.00 2.14
CA SER A 220 -21.56 -0.29 2.64
C SER A 220 -20.46 -0.04 3.67
N THR A 221 -20.65 -0.52 4.90
CA THR A 221 -19.69 -0.40 6.00
C THR A 221 -19.65 -1.68 6.82
N GLU A 222 -18.56 -1.89 7.53
CA GLU A 222 -18.41 -2.96 8.52
C GLU A 222 -18.26 -2.42 9.95
N ARG A 223 -18.02 -3.33 10.91
CA ARG A 223 -17.91 -3.05 12.36
C ARG A 223 -17.01 -1.86 12.70
N ASP A 224 -15.90 -1.68 11.98
CA ASP A 224 -14.87 -0.70 12.33
C ASP A 224 -15.01 0.65 11.60
N HIS A 225 -16.21 0.97 11.08
CA HIS A 225 -16.47 2.24 10.38
C HIS A 225 -15.53 2.44 9.17
N ARG A 226 -15.36 1.37 8.40
CA ARG A 226 -14.57 1.37 7.18
C ARG A 226 -15.47 1.46 5.97
N VAL A 227 -15.00 2.14 4.93
CA VAL A 227 -15.68 2.26 3.63
C VAL A 227 -14.83 1.64 2.54
N ARG A 228 -15.43 1.37 1.39
CA ARG A 228 -14.71 1.03 0.17
C ARG A 228 -14.61 2.25 -0.71
N VAL A 229 -13.48 2.38 -1.42
CA VAL A 229 -13.23 3.51 -2.30
C VAL A 229 -12.85 3.04 -3.70
N ARG A 230 -13.00 3.92 -4.68
CA ARG A 230 -12.48 3.77 -6.03
C ARG A 230 -11.47 4.88 -6.28
N LEU A 231 -10.28 4.50 -6.73
CA LEU A 231 -9.21 5.42 -7.05
C LEU A 231 -9.40 5.94 -8.49
N PRO A 232 -9.05 7.20 -8.78
CA PRO A 232 -9.31 7.84 -10.07
C PRO A 232 -8.51 7.23 -11.24
N TRP A 233 -7.44 6.50 -10.95
CA TRP A 233 -6.61 5.81 -11.95
C TRP A 233 -7.05 4.37 -12.21
N LEU A 234 -8.04 3.85 -11.47
CA LEU A 234 -8.53 2.51 -11.65
C LEU A 234 -9.38 2.41 -12.92
N ARG A 235 -9.16 1.38 -13.73
CA ARG A 235 -9.84 1.16 -15.01
C ARG A 235 -10.59 -0.16 -14.97
N ALA A 236 -11.72 -0.23 -15.68
CA ALA A 236 -12.46 -1.47 -15.85
C ALA A 236 -11.56 -2.51 -16.53
N PRO A 237 -11.71 -3.81 -16.24
CA PRO A 237 -11.00 -4.86 -16.95
C PRO A 237 -11.19 -4.71 -18.46
N MET A 238 -10.09 -4.72 -19.21
CA MET A 238 -10.16 -4.70 -20.67
C MET A 238 -10.74 -6.03 -21.16
N ALA A 239 -11.87 -5.97 -21.87
CA ALA A 239 -12.47 -7.15 -22.49
C ALA A 239 -11.58 -7.72 -23.61
N ASP A 240 -10.78 -6.87 -24.26
CA ASP A 240 -9.78 -7.21 -25.27
C ASP A 240 -8.44 -6.53 -24.92
N PRO A 241 -7.37 -7.28 -24.61
CA PRO A 241 -6.05 -6.73 -24.30
C PRO A 241 -5.40 -5.91 -25.43
N SER A 242 -5.92 -6.00 -26.65
CA SER A 242 -5.41 -5.27 -27.83
C SER A 242 -6.16 -3.95 -28.12
N ALA A 243 -7.23 -3.65 -27.37
CA ALA A 243 -8.01 -2.44 -27.56
C ALA A 243 -7.40 -1.23 -26.85
N ASP A 244 -7.26 -0.10 -27.54
CA ASP A 244 -6.64 1.13 -26.99
C ASP A 244 -7.59 1.97 -26.10
N THR A 245 -8.75 1.45 -25.72
CA THR A 245 -9.77 2.20 -24.97
C THR A 245 -9.99 1.59 -23.58
N ALA A 246 -9.46 2.25 -22.55
CA ALA A 246 -9.76 1.95 -21.16
C ALA A 246 -11.00 2.73 -20.71
N ALA A 247 -12.01 2.02 -20.19
CA ALA A 247 -13.19 2.63 -19.57
C ALA A 247 -13.03 2.71 -18.05
N ASP A 248 -13.72 3.66 -17.42
CA ASP A 248 -13.81 3.69 -15.96
C ASP A 248 -14.77 2.58 -15.46
N PRO A 249 -14.50 1.97 -14.29
CA PRO A 249 -15.39 0.98 -13.70
C PRO A 249 -16.77 1.60 -13.39
N ALA A 250 -17.83 0.81 -13.54
CA ALA A 250 -19.16 1.20 -13.09
C ALA A 250 -19.17 1.39 -11.56
N GLN A 251 -20.11 2.18 -11.04
CA GLN A 251 -20.16 2.53 -9.61
C GLN A 251 -20.41 1.31 -8.71
N ASP A 252 -21.13 0.31 -9.22
CA ASP A 252 -21.43 -0.98 -8.59
C ASP A 252 -20.46 -2.10 -9.00
N ASP A 253 -19.43 -1.79 -9.80
CA ASP A 253 -18.43 -2.76 -10.23
C ASP A 253 -17.49 -3.11 -9.07
N LEU A 254 -17.83 -4.20 -8.38
CA LEU A 254 -17.05 -4.69 -7.26
C LEU A 254 -15.79 -5.45 -7.67
N THR A 255 -15.55 -5.68 -8.96
CA THR A 255 -14.34 -6.38 -9.45
C THR A 255 -13.08 -5.52 -9.33
N GLN A 256 -13.26 -4.22 -9.08
CA GLN A 256 -12.23 -3.19 -8.92
C GLN A 256 -12.23 -2.59 -7.50
N VAL A 257 -12.64 -3.38 -6.49
CA VAL A 257 -12.78 -2.90 -5.11
C VAL A 257 -11.42 -2.73 -4.44
N THR A 258 -11.20 -1.54 -3.88
CA THR A 258 -10.13 -1.32 -2.90
C THR A 258 -10.50 -1.97 -1.57
N ALA A 259 -9.49 -2.41 -0.81
CA ALA A 259 -9.68 -2.95 0.53
C ALA A 259 -10.45 -1.96 1.43
N TRP A 260 -11.08 -2.47 2.50
CA TRP A 260 -11.76 -1.64 3.50
C TRP A 260 -10.83 -0.57 4.09
N VAL A 261 -11.17 0.70 3.86
CA VAL A 261 -10.39 1.88 4.26
C VAL A 261 -10.99 2.53 5.51
N ARG A 262 -10.14 2.82 6.50
CA ARG A 262 -10.56 3.53 7.73
C ARG A 262 -10.91 4.98 7.46
N VAL A 263 -11.91 5.48 8.16
CA VAL A 263 -12.34 6.88 8.12
C VAL A 263 -11.95 7.56 9.42
N ALA A 264 -11.12 8.60 9.34
CA ALA A 264 -10.86 9.49 10.46
C ALA A 264 -12.14 10.30 10.77
N THR A 265 -12.51 10.37 12.04
CA THR A 265 -13.70 11.12 12.50
C THR A 265 -13.27 12.22 13.47
N ALA A 266 -14.11 13.26 13.62
CA ALA A 266 -13.85 14.38 14.52
C ALA A 266 -13.67 13.99 15.99
N ALA A 267 -14.31 12.90 16.43
CA ALA A 267 -14.12 12.31 17.75
C ALA A 267 -14.35 10.79 17.68
N ALA A 268 -13.48 10.02 18.32
CA ALA A 268 -13.62 8.56 18.41
C ALA A 268 -13.00 8.04 19.72
N GLY A 269 -13.73 7.19 20.43
CA GLY A 269 -13.25 6.47 21.60
C GLY A 269 -14.12 5.25 21.92
N PRO A 270 -13.87 4.56 23.06
CA PRO A 270 -14.59 3.34 23.42
C PRO A 270 -16.11 3.59 23.60
N ASN A 271 -16.89 3.27 22.56
CA ASN A 271 -18.35 3.50 22.51
C ASN A 271 -18.78 4.98 22.70
N TRP A 272 -17.98 5.93 22.22
CA TRP A 272 -18.35 7.34 22.17
C TRP A 272 -17.64 8.06 21.01
N GLY A 273 -18.20 9.17 20.54
CA GLY A 273 -17.63 9.98 19.47
C GLY A 273 -18.63 10.33 18.37
N ALA A 274 -18.11 10.80 17.24
CA ALA A 274 -18.88 11.16 16.06
C ALA A 274 -19.04 9.95 15.12
N HIS A 275 -20.24 9.79 14.56
CA HIS A 275 -20.56 8.75 13.59
C HIS A 275 -21.17 9.38 12.32
N HIS A 276 -20.30 9.69 11.34
CA HIS A 276 -20.74 10.21 10.04
C HIS A 276 -19.83 9.63 8.95
N LEU A 277 -20.28 8.55 8.32
CA LEU A 277 -19.55 7.92 7.24
C LEU A 277 -19.90 8.55 5.89
N PRO A 278 -18.91 8.75 4.99
CA PRO A 278 -19.18 9.20 3.64
C PRO A 278 -20.01 8.13 2.90
N ARG A 279 -21.01 8.57 2.14
CA ARG A 279 -21.90 7.69 1.38
C ARG A 279 -21.33 7.41 0.00
N ALA A 280 -21.90 6.43 -0.70
CA ALA A 280 -21.54 6.15 -2.08
C ALA A 280 -21.64 7.43 -2.94
N GLY A 281 -20.64 7.65 -3.80
CA GLY A 281 -20.52 8.86 -4.62
C GLY A 281 -19.78 10.03 -3.95
N THR A 282 -19.63 10.03 -2.62
CA THR A 282 -18.90 11.10 -1.92
C THR A 282 -17.41 11.05 -2.28
N GLU A 283 -16.86 12.21 -2.67
CA GLU A 283 -15.42 12.38 -2.83
C GLU A 283 -14.74 12.53 -1.46
N VAL A 284 -13.67 11.77 -1.27
CA VAL A 284 -12.89 11.74 -0.03
C VAL A 284 -11.41 11.94 -0.32
N MET A 285 -10.71 12.54 0.65
CA MET A 285 -9.26 12.63 0.63
C MET A 285 -8.67 11.45 1.40
N LEU A 286 -7.80 10.70 0.72
CA LEU A 286 -6.97 9.66 1.33
C LEU A 286 -5.63 10.24 1.77
N THR A 287 -5.10 9.72 2.87
CA THR A 287 -3.68 9.77 3.22
C THR A 287 -3.15 8.33 3.31
N TYR A 288 -1.82 8.17 3.31
CA TYR A 288 -1.17 6.87 3.42
C TYR A 288 -0.27 6.86 4.65
N LEU A 289 -0.55 5.95 5.59
CA LEU A 289 0.21 5.86 6.84
C LEU A 289 1.67 5.50 6.55
N ASP A 290 2.61 6.30 7.04
CA ASP A 290 4.05 6.23 6.73
C ASP A 290 4.39 6.35 5.23
N GLY A 291 3.45 6.84 4.41
CA GLY A 291 3.55 6.83 2.96
C GLY A 291 3.40 5.44 2.33
N ASP A 292 2.98 4.42 3.07
CA ASP A 292 2.76 3.06 2.54
C ASP A 292 1.47 3.01 1.70
N ILE A 293 1.63 2.76 0.40
CA ILE A 293 0.53 2.69 -0.58
C ILE A 293 -0.54 1.66 -0.21
N ASP A 294 -0.17 0.63 0.56
CA ASP A 294 -1.08 -0.43 1.00
C ASP A 294 -1.82 -0.06 2.31
N ARG A 295 -1.62 1.16 2.82
CA ARG A 295 -2.14 1.65 4.10
C ARG A 295 -2.91 2.98 3.97
N PRO A 296 -3.93 3.05 3.08
CA PRO A 296 -4.75 4.25 2.95
C PRO A 296 -5.65 4.47 4.16
N MET A 297 -5.97 5.74 4.41
CA MET A 297 -6.96 6.19 5.39
C MET A 297 -7.68 7.42 4.85
N VAL A 298 -9.01 7.44 4.93
CA VAL A 298 -9.80 8.64 4.64
C VAL A 298 -9.60 9.65 5.77
N VAL A 299 -9.20 10.87 5.43
CA VAL A 299 -8.96 11.97 6.39
C VAL A 299 -9.96 13.11 6.27
N ALA A 300 -10.59 13.27 5.11
CA ALA A 300 -11.58 14.31 4.89
C ALA A 300 -12.58 13.91 3.79
N GLN A 301 -13.72 14.61 3.78
CA GLN A 301 -14.69 14.59 2.69
C GLN A 301 -14.61 15.92 1.97
N LEU A 302 -14.80 15.92 0.65
CA LEU A 302 -14.67 17.09 -0.20
C LEU A 302 -16.00 17.39 -0.89
N HIS A 303 -16.34 18.67 -0.98
CA HIS A 303 -17.35 19.13 -1.93
C HIS A 303 -16.72 19.27 -3.32
N ASN A 304 -17.51 19.04 -4.35
CA ASN A 304 -17.11 19.12 -5.74
C ASN A 304 -18.18 19.89 -6.56
N GLU A 305 -17.97 20.05 -7.86
CA GLU A 305 -18.92 20.77 -8.72
C GLU A 305 -20.10 19.93 -9.21
N GLN A 306 -20.05 18.60 -9.03
CA GLN A 306 -21.15 17.70 -9.40
C GLN A 306 -22.26 17.73 -8.34
N ASP A 307 -21.87 17.89 -7.07
CA ASP A 307 -22.77 17.90 -5.92
C ASP A 307 -23.05 19.34 -5.45
N ALA A 308 -24.32 19.69 -5.28
CA ALA A 308 -24.68 20.98 -4.69
C ALA A 308 -24.26 21.04 -3.21
N LEU A 309 -23.78 22.21 -2.77
CA LEU A 309 -23.61 22.50 -1.35
C LEU A 309 -24.96 22.40 -0.61
N PRO A 310 -24.99 22.15 0.72
CA PRO A 310 -26.23 22.04 1.48
C PRO A 310 -27.18 23.25 1.37
N TRP A 311 -26.62 24.46 1.36
CA TRP A 311 -27.36 25.72 1.24
C TRP A 311 -26.70 26.60 0.17
N PRO A 312 -26.89 26.26 -1.12
CA PRO A 312 -26.30 27.04 -2.19
C PRO A 312 -26.96 28.43 -2.23
N ALA A 313 -26.18 29.46 -2.55
CA ALA A 313 -26.73 30.77 -2.86
C ALA A 313 -26.87 30.92 -4.38
N THR A 314 -27.90 31.65 -4.79
CA THR A 314 -28.22 31.94 -6.20
C THR A 314 -27.23 32.91 -6.85
N GLU A 315 -26.57 33.77 -6.05
CA GLU A 315 -25.53 34.69 -6.52
C GLU A 315 -24.26 34.57 -5.67
N ALA A 316 -23.10 34.76 -6.30
CA ALA A 316 -21.82 34.81 -5.62
C ALA A 316 -21.57 36.19 -4.96
N PRO A 317 -20.89 36.27 -3.81
CA PRO A 317 -20.33 35.16 -3.04
C PRO A 317 -21.43 34.31 -2.38
N LEU A 318 -21.20 32.99 -2.37
CA LEU A 318 -22.02 32.00 -1.64
C LEU A 318 -22.40 32.55 -0.27
N ASN A 319 -23.62 32.32 0.21
CA ASN A 319 -24.09 32.88 1.49
C ASN A 319 -23.15 32.46 2.65
N THR A 320 -22.16 33.30 2.94
CA THR A 320 -21.02 32.98 3.82
C THR A 320 -21.40 33.02 5.30
N ALA A 321 -22.62 33.43 5.62
CA ALA A 321 -23.09 33.56 6.99
C ALA A 321 -23.77 32.29 7.52
N LEU A 322 -24.06 31.32 6.65
CA LEU A 322 -24.69 30.06 7.06
C LEU A 322 -23.64 28.99 7.37
N SER A 323 -23.83 28.30 8.49
CA SER A 323 -23.06 27.11 8.86
C SER A 323 -23.97 26.08 9.53
N GLY A 324 -23.48 24.85 9.69
CA GLY A 324 -24.17 23.82 10.45
C GLY A 324 -24.13 22.44 9.79
N TRP A 325 -25.17 21.65 10.03
CA TRP A 325 -25.27 20.26 9.63
C TRP A 325 -26.49 20.03 8.77
N HIS A 326 -26.30 19.37 7.62
CA HIS A 326 -27.38 18.91 6.76
C HIS A 326 -27.14 17.44 6.44
N SER A 327 -28.08 16.58 6.82
CA SER A 327 -28.03 15.16 6.50
C SER A 327 -29.24 14.78 5.66
N HIS A 328 -29.10 13.85 4.74
CA HIS A 328 -30.22 13.14 4.12
C HIS A 328 -30.62 11.93 4.95
N ASN A 329 -31.86 11.45 4.80
CA ASN A 329 -32.23 10.15 5.33
C ASN A 329 -31.33 9.05 4.74
N PHE A 330 -31.25 7.91 5.42
CA PHE A 330 -30.35 6.84 4.98
C PHE A 330 -30.70 6.34 3.56
N SER A 331 -31.99 6.25 3.27
CA SER A 331 -32.56 6.04 1.94
C SER A 331 -33.09 7.36 1.34
N ASP A 332 -33.70 7.26 0.16
CA ASP A 332 -34.24 8.40 -0.58
C ASP A 332 -35.16 9.31 0.24
N GLY A 333 -35.03 10.62 -0.03
CA GLY A 333 -35.92 11.67 0.44
C GLY A 333 -35.71 12.10 1.89
N GLY A 334 -36.04 13.35 2.18
CA GLY A 334 -36.01 13.91 3.53
C GLY A 334 -34.62 14.26 4.07
N TYR A 335 -34.62 14.92 5.23
CA TYR A 335 -33.41 15.44 5.85
C TYR A 335 -33.57 15.70 7.35
N ASN A 336 -32.43 15.86 8.01
CA ASN A 336 -32.31 16.57 9.28
C ASN A 336 -31.31 17.70 9.10
N GLN A 337 -31.56 18.83 9.76
CA GLN A 337 -30.78 20.05 9.60
C GLN A 337 -30.60 20.76 10.92
N TRP A 338 -29.39 21.23 11.16
CA TRP A 338 -29.11 22.31 12.10
C TRP A 338 -28.44 23.44 11.33
N VAL A 339 -29.07 24.60 11.29
CA VAL A 339 -28.57 25.81 10.64
C VAL A 339 -28.23 26.82 11.72
N VAL A 340 -27.05 27.40 11.60
CA VAL A 340 -26.60 28.62 12.29
C VAL A 340 -26.47 29.70 11.22
N ASP A 341 -27.09 30.84 11.44
CA ASP A 341 -27.05 32.00 10.54
C ASP A 341 -26.51 33.18 11.34
N ASP A 342 -25.29 33.60 10.96
CA ASP A 342 -24.51 34.66 11.58
C ASP A 342 -24.65 36.01 10.83
N ASN A 343 -25.73 36.21 10.06
CA ASN A 343 -25.98 37.49 9.43
C ASN A 343 -26.05 38.61 10.48
N THR A 344 -25.33 39.70 10.20
CA THR A 344 -25.11 40.79 11.17
C THR A 344 -26.43 41.35 11.71
N GLY A 345 -26.55 41.38 13.05
CA GLY A 345 -27.73 41.89 13.75
C GLY A 345 -28.97 41.00 13.66
N GLN A 346 -28.88 39.84 13.00
CA GLN A 346 -29.99 38.91 12.80
C GLN A 346 -29.58 37.46 13.10
N PRO A 347 -28.88 37.17 14.22
CA PRO A 347 -28.43 35.83 14.53
C PRO A 347 -29.63 34.92 14.73
N ARG A 348 -29.57 33.72 14.17
CA ARG A 348 -30.60 32.69 14.38
C ARG A 348 -30.02 31.29 14.35
N MET A 349 -30.77 30.37 14.94
CA MET A 349 -30.55 28.94 14.79
C MET A 349 -31.85 28.26 14.38
N ARG A 350 -31.74 27.22 13.55
CA ARG A 350 -32.85 26.35 13.18
C ARG A 350 -32.44 24.89 13.32
N LEU A 351 -33.15 24.13 14.13
CA LEU A 351 -33.11 22.68 14.14
C LEU A 351 -34.36 22.17 13.43
N ALA A 352 -34.21 21.39 12.36
CA ALA A 352 -35.32 20.96 11.52
C ALA A 352 -35.20 19.49 11.13
N SER A 353 -36.34 18.84 10.97
CA SER A 353 -36.51 17.55 10.33
C SER A 353 -37.58 17.67 9.25
N SER A 354 -37.34 17.06 8.08
CA SER A 354 -38.36 16.99 7.04
C SER A 354 -39.59 16.19 7.47
N ALA A 355 -39.49 15.41 8.56
CA ALA A 355 -40.63 14.72 9.14
C ALA A 355 -41.67 15.74 9.64
N ALA A 356 -42.78 15.83 8.91
CA ALA A 356 -43.88 16.77 9.16
C ALA A 356 -43.45 18.24 9.26
N ASP A 357 -42.44 18.65 8.46
CA ASP A 357 -41.88 20.01 8.45
C ASP A 357 -41.61 20.57 9.87
N THR A 358 -41.10 19.70 10.74
CA THR A 358 -40.92 19.99 12.15
C THR A 358 -39.63 20.77 12.35
N GLN A 359 -39.73 21.94 13.00
CA GLN A 359 -38.58 22.79 13.28
C GLN A 359 -38.71 23.55 14.61
N LEU A 360 -37.57 23.68 15.28
CA LEU A 360 -37.33 24.62 16.37
C LEU A 360 -36.46 25.76 15.83
N ASN A 361 -36.98 26.99 15.88
CA ASN A 361 -36.28 28.20 15.48
C ASN A 361 -35.99 29.07 16.70
N LEU A 362 -34.81 29.67 16.75
CA LEU A 362 -34.34 30.58 17.81
C LEU A 362 -33.74 31.84 17.21
N GLY A 363 -33.87 32.98 17.88
CA GLY A 363 -33.31 34.27 17.47
C GLY A 363 -34.18 34.99 16.45
N TYR A 364 -33.58 35.46 15.36
CA TYR A 364 -34.25 36.17 14.27
C TYR A 364 -34.97 35.18 13.33
N VAL A 365 -36.25 34.92 13.56
CA VAL A 365 -36.99 33.86 12.85
C VAL A 365 -37.41 34.33 11.46
N ILE A 366 -36.97 33.61 10.43
CA ILE A 366 -37.32 33.83 9.01
C ILE A 366 -37.82 32.53 8.38
N ALA A 367 -38.54 32.64 7.27
CA ALA A 367 -38.74 31.52 6.35
C ALA A 367 -37.42 31.19 5.64
N GLN A 368 -37.12 29.91 5.46
CA GLN A 368 -35.95 29.45 4.71
C GLN A 368 -36.26 28.09 4.11
N ALA A 369 -36.10 27.92 2.80
CA ALA A 369 -36.26 26.62 2.18
C ALA A 369 -35.14 25.65 2.64
N PRO A 370 -35.36 24.33 2.63
CA PRO A 370 -34.39 23.38 3.17
C PRO A 370 -33.04 23.41 2.46
N ASN A 371 -33.05 23.44 1.13
CA ASN A 371 -31.84 23.34 0.30
C ASN A 371 -31.51 24.69 -0.36
N SER A 372 -31.69 25.78 0.37
CA SER A 372 -31.43 27.13 -0.14
C SER A 372 -30.72 27.97 0.92
N GLY A 373 -29.70 28.71 0.45
CA GLY A 373 -29.08 29.79 1.20
C GLY A 373 -29.92 31.06 1.26
N GLU A 374 -31.05 31.14 0.54
CA GLU A 374 -31.87 32.35 0.50
C GLU A 374 -32.64 32.58 1.81
N ARG A 375 -32.66 33.85 2.24
CA ARG A 375 -33.37 34.29 3.43
C ARG A 375 -34.77 34.77 3.02
N GLY A 376 -35.79 34.10 3.52
CA GLY A 376 -37.18 34.41 3.23
C GLY A 376 -37.80 35.44 4.18
N ALA A 377 -39.12 35.52 4.16
CA ALA A 377 -39.87 36.49 4.95
C ALA A 377 -39.59 36.37 6.46
N TRP A 378 -39.47 37.52 7.12
CA TRP A 378 -39.39 37.60 8.57
C TRP A 378 -40.69 37.12 9.23
N ARG A 379 -40.57 36.35 10.31
CA ARG A 379 -41.69 35.73 11.03
C ARG A 379 -41.74 36.08 12.52
N GLY A 380 -40.68 36.69 13.07
CA GLY A 380 -40.64 37.09 14.46
C GLY A 380 -39.23 37.09 15.05
N THR A 381 -39.12 37.39 16.35
CA THR A 381 -37.87 37.28 17.11
C THR A 381 -38.16 36.53 18.41
N GLY A 382 -37.27 35.63 18.83
CA GLY A 382 -37.41 34.85 20.05
C GLY A 382 -37.28 33.35 19.78
N ALA A 383 -38.31 32.57 20.13
CA ALA A 383 -38.33 31.13 19.89
C ALA A 383 -39.64 30.71 19.22
N GLU A 384 -39.56 29.76 18.30
CA GLU A 384 -40.72 29.19 17.61
C GLU A 384 -40.56 27.68 17.47
N LEU A 385 -41.61 26.94 17.84
CA LEU A 385 -41.79 25.54 17.46
C LEU A 385 -42.90 25.44 16.42
N ARG A 386 -42.59 24.90 15.24
CA ARG A 386 -43.57 24.62 14.16
C ARG A 386 -43.51 23.13 13.80
N THR A 387 -44.66 22.53 13.57
CA THR A 387 -44.80 21.20 12.96
C THR A 387 -46.16 21.11 12.25
N ASP A 388 -46.23 20.34 11.18
CA ASP A 388 -47.48 19.98 10.50
C ASP A 388 -48.11 18.70 11.09
N ALA A 389 -47.50 18.12 12.13
CA ALA A 389 -48.01 17.01 12.91
C ALA A 389 -48.33 17.42 14.36
N TRP A 390 -48.61 16.43 15.21
CA TRP A 390 -48.87 16.64 16.64
C TRP A 390 -47.56 16.74 17.42
N ALA A 391 -47.47 17.73 18.32
CA ALA A 391 -46.41 17.80 19.32
C ALA A 391 -46.82 17.00 20.58
N ILE A 392 -45.92 16.15 21.07
CA ILE A 392 -46.11 15.39 22.32
C ILE A 392 -45.12 15.93 23.35
N VAL A 393 -45.63 16.49 24.44
CA VAL A 393 -44.83 16.93 25.59
C VAL A 393 -44.99 15.91 26.72
N ARG A 394 -43.88 15.45 27.30
CA ARG A 394 -43.87 14.52 28.45
C ARG A 394 -43.08 15.14 29.59
N ASP A 395 -43.57 14.95 30.80
CA ASP A 395 -42.90 15.32 32.06
C ASP A 395 -42.55 14.04 32.84
N TRP A 396 -41.54 14.11 33.71
CA TRP A 396 -41.03 13.00 34.53
C TRP A 396 -42.08 12.50 35.53
N GLU A 397 -42.98 13.36 36.01
CA GLU A 397 -43.94 12.94 37.04
C GLU A 397 -45.22 12.31 36.49
N HIS A 398 -45.76 12.70 35.34
CA HIS A 398 -47.04 12.15 34.83
C HIS A 398 -47.09 12.11 33.29
N VAL A 399 -47.50 10.97 32.72
CA VAL A 399 -48.03 10.91 31.34
C VAL A 399 -49.42 11.53 31.35
N SER A 400 -49.50 12.85 31.35
CA SER A 400 -50.72 13.55 30.96
C SER A 400 -50.58 13.98 29.51
N GLY A 401 -51.27 13.29 28.61
CA GLY A 401 -51.42 13.74 27.23
C GLY A 401 -52.29 14.99 27.20
N GLN A 402 -51.73 16.17 27.50
CA GLN A 402 -52.45 17.41 27.30
C GLN A 402 -52.54 17.74 25.82
N ARG A 403 -53.76 17.62 25.29
CA ARG A 403 -54.15 18.02 23.94
C ARG A 403 -54.13 19.55 23.86
N ARG A 404 -53.11 20.14 23.25
CA ARG A 404 -53.16 21.55 22.84
C ARG A 404 -53.09 21.62 21.32
N LYS A 405 -54.19 22.09 20.72
CA LYS A 405 -54.21 22.56 19.34
C LYS A 405 -53.47 23.89 19.33
N ILE A 406 -52.33 23.97 18.66
CA ILE A 406 -51.70 25.26 18.39
C ILE A 406 -52.56 25.93 17.32
N GLU A 407 -53.41 26.87 17.72
CA GLU A 407 -54.18 27.67 16.78
C GLU A 407 -53.27 28.67 16.07
N LYS A 408 -53.40 28.75 14.74
CA LYS A 408 -52.70 29.72 13.90
C LYS A 408 -53.06 31.13 14.37
N SER A 409 -52.08 31.94 14.79
CA SER A 409 -52.24 33.39 14.69
C SER A 409 -52.13 33.78 13.21
N ARG A 410 -53.06 34.63 12.76
CA ARG A 410 -53.09 35.17 11.39
C ARG A 410 -51.87 36.02 11.08
#